data_AF-A0A351MH56-F1
#
_entry.id   AF-A0A351MH56-F1
#
_cell.length_a   1.000
_cell.length_b   1.000
_cell.length_c   1.000
_cell.angle_alpha   90.00
_cell.angle_beta   90.00
_cell.angle_gamma   90.00
#
_symmetry.space_group_name_H-M   'P 1'
#
loop_
_entity.id
_entity.type
_entity.pdbx_description
1 polymer ?
#
loop_
_entity_poly.entity_id
_entity_poly.type
_entity_poly.pdbx_seq_one_letter_code
_entity_poly.pdbx_strand_id
1 'polypeptide(L)' 'MSLLLVVLVSGVVLSLAYRLYGRALARWVRLDDTAVTPAVEFRDDVDYVPIEPKFLLGQHFSAIAAAGPITGP' A
#
# COMPACT_ATOMS: atom_id res chain seq x y z
N MET A 1 -17.76 -3.36 -27.00
CA MET A 1 -17.80 -3.18 -25.53
C MET A 1 -17.46 -1.72 -25.25
N SER A 2 -18.32 -0.96 -24.59
CA SER A 2 -18.03 0.45 -24.31
C SER A 2 -16.87 0.55 -23.32
N LEU A 3 -15.87 1.40 -23.61
CA LEU A 3 -14.71 1.62 -22.75
C LEU A 3 -15.14 2.08 -21.34
N LEU A 4 -16.21 2.89 -21.27
CA LEU A 4 -16.79 3.36 -20.02
C LEU A 4 -17.32 2.21 -19.17
N LEU A 5 -17.96 1.21 -19.79
CA LEU A 5 -18.46 0.02 -19.09
C LEU A 5 -17.31 -0.83 -18.54
N VAL A 6 -16.23 -0.99 -19.31
CA VAL A 6 -15.02 -1.70 -18.85
C VAL A 6 -14.42 -1.00 -17.63
N VAL A 7 -14.25 0.32 -17.69
CA VAL A 7 -13.70 1.11 -16.57
C VAL A 7 -14.57 0.99 -15.33
N LEU A 8 -15.90 1.09 -15.47
CA LEU A 8 -16.82 0.97 -14.34
C LEU A 8 -16.76 -0.42 -13.69
N VAL A 9 -16.82 -1.48 -14.49
CA VAL A 9 -16.75 -2.85 -13.97
C VAL A 9 -15.42 -3.10 -13.27
N SER A 10 -14.30 -2.71 -13.90
CA SER A 10 -12.98 -2.83 -13.27
C SER A 10 -12.89 -2.04 -11.97
N GLY A 11 -13.41 -0.82 -11.92
CA GLY A 11 -13.44 0.00 -10.71
C GLY A 11 -14.22 -0.66 -9.57
N VAL A 12 -15.38 -1.26 -9.88
CA VAL A 12 -16.19 -2.01 -8.90
C VAL A 12 -15.42 -3.23 -8.38
N VAL A 13 -14.83 -4.03 -9.28
CA VAL A 13 -14.06 -5.23 -8.92
C VAL A 13 -12.86 -4.88 -8.04
N LEU A 14 -12.08 -3.87 -8.42
CA LEU A 14 -10.92 -3.41 -7.65
C LEU A 14 -11.33 -2.86 -6.28
N SER A 15 -12.45 -2.15 -6.20
CA SER A 15 -12.98 -1.64 -4.92
C SER A 15 -13.42 -2.76 -3.99
N LEU A 16 -14.08 -3.79 -4.52
CA LEU A 16 -14.45 -5.00 -3.79
C LEU A 16 -13.21 -5.75 -3.30
N ALA A 17 -12.24 -5.97 -4.19
CA ALA A 17 -10.98 -6.62 -3.85
C ALA A 17 -10.25 -5.87 -2.73
N TYR A 18 -10.12 -4.54 -2.84
CA TYR A 18 -9.50 -3.71 -1.81
C TYR A 18 -10.17 -3.87 -0.44
N ARG A 19 -11.50 -3.86 -0.38
CA ARG A 19 -12.23 -3.99 0.91
C ARG A 19 -12.18 -5.40 1.49
N LEU A 20 -12.37 -6.43 0.67
CA LEU A 20 -12.44 -7.81 1.14
C LEU A 20 -11.05 -8.34 1.47
N TYR A 21 -10.12 -8.23 0.52
CA TYR A 21 -8.75 -8.72 0.69
C TYR A 21 -7.95 -7.83 1.64
N GLY A 22 -8.06 -6.50 1.54
CA GLY A 22 -7.36 -5.59 2.44
C GLY A 22 -7.71 -5.81 3.91
N ARG A 23 -8.99 -6.07 4.23
CA ARG A 23 -9.41 -6.42 5.60
C ARG A 23 -8.96 -7.81 6.04
N ALA A 24 -8.88 -8.78 5.14
CA ALA A 24 -8.33 -10.09 5.46
C ALA A 24 -6.82 -9.99 5.76
N LEU A 25 -6.09 -9.28 4.90
CA LEU A 25 -4.66 -9.07 5.03
C LEU A 25 -4.31 -8.31 6.31
N ALA A 26 -5.00 -7.21 6.60
CA ALA A 26 -4.81 -6.43 7.83
C ALA A 26 -4.93 -7.29 9.10
N ARG A 27 -5.86 -8.24 9.11
CA ARG A 27 -6.03 -9.20 10.21
C ARG A 27 -4.92 -10.25 10.24
N TRP A 28 -4.48 -10.75 9.08
CA TRP A 28 -3.40 -11.74 9.00
C TRP A 28 -2.07 -11.20 9.49
N VAL A 29 -1.71 -9.97 9.09
CA VAL A 29 -0.45 -9.33 9.51
C VAL A 29 -0.55 -8.63 10.87
N ARG A 30 -1.74 -8.65 11.51
CA ARG A 30 -2.01 -8.05 12.83
C ARG A 30 -1.60 -6.57 12.88
N LEU A 31 -2.09 -5.77 11.93
CA LEU A 31 -1.86 -4.32 11.96
C LEU A 31 -2.35 -3.72 13.28
N ASP A 32 -1.50 -2.93 13.90
CA ASP A 32 -1.75 -2.22 15.14
C ASP A 32 -1.40 -0.74 14.95
N ASP A 33 -2.41 0.12 14.98
CA ASP A 33 -2.25 1.57 14.81
C ASP A 33 -1.62 2.24 16.04
N THR A 34 -1.50 1.52 17.16
CA THR A 34 -0.88 2.00 18.40
C THR A 34 0.58 1.57 18.56
N ALA A 35 1.07 0.70 17.66
CA ALA A 35 2.45 0.25 17.69
C ALA A 35 3.41 1.39 17.35
N VAL A 36 4.42 1.59 18.21
CA VAL A 36 5.52 2.52 17.92
C VAL A 36 6.36 1.91 16.80
N THR A 37 6.67 2.70 15.76
CA THR A 37 7.46 2.20 14.65
C THR A 37 8.94 2.12 15.04
N PRO A 38 9.71 1.16 14.48
CA PRO A 38 11.15 1.06 14.73
C PRO A 38 11.93 2.36 14.46
N ALA A 39 11.46 3.16 13.49
CA ALA A 39 12.04 4.47 13.18
C ALA A 39 12.02 5.44 14.37
N VAL A 40 11.06 5.29 15.28
CA VAL A 40 10.94 6.10 16.51
C VAL A 40 11.57 5.38 17.70
N GLU A 41 11.36 4.07 17.84
CA GLU A 41 11.87 3.28 18.99
C GLU A 41 13.40 3.13 19.00
N PHE A 42 14.00 2.85 17.85
CA PHE A 42 15.44 2.59 17.70
C PHE A 42 16.18 3.72 17.02
N ARG A 43 15.66 4.95 17.13
CA ARG A 43 16.20 6.12 16.43
C ARG A 43 17.69 6.29 16.68
N ASP A 44 18.48 6.21 15.62
CA ASP A 44 19.94 6.39 15.62
C ASP A 44 20.42 7.47 14.64
N ASP A 45 19.49 8.09 13.89
CA ASP A 45 19.75 9.08 12.85
C ASP A 45 20.66 8.58 11.69
N VAL A 46 20.81 7.25 11.55
CA VAL A 46 21.56 6.57 10.47
C VAL A 46 20.68 5.55 9.76
N ASP A 47 20.27 4.47 10.45
CA ASP A 47 19.43 3.41 9.92
C ASP A 47 17.94 3.62 10.27
N TYR A 48 17.66 4.26 11.42
CA TYR A 48 16.33 4.54 11.94
C TYR A 48 16.10 6.04 12.09
N VAL A 49 15.32 6.61 11.16
CA VAL A 49 14.97 8.04 11.14
C VAL A 49 13.45 8.21 10.98
N PRO A 50 12.77 8.90 11.90
CA PRO A 50 11.35 9.20 11.75
C PRO A 50 11.08 10.05 10.51
N ILE A 51 10.08 9.66 9.71
CA ILE A 51 9.62 10.41 8.54
C ILE A 51 8.12 10.69 8.65
N GLU A 52 7.69 11.86 8.15
CA GLU A 52 6.28 12.19 8.13
C GLU A 52 5.50 11.23 7.21
N PRO A 53 4.31 10.74 7.62
CA PRO A 53 3.53 9.77 6.86
C PRO A 53 3.19 10.19 5.42
N LYS A 54 3.07 11.50 5.17
CA LYS A 54 2.77 12.06 3.84
C LYS A 54 3.80 11.68 2.77
N PHE A 55 5.05 11.42 3.16
CA PHE A 55 6.12 11.03 2.25
C PHE A 55 6.14 9.52 1.96
N LEU A 56 5.62 8.70 2.88
CA LEU A 56 5.58 7.24 2.75
C LEU A 56 4.72 6.80 1.55
N LEU A 57 3.60 7.49 1.31
CA LEU A 57 2.69 7.14 0.21
C LEU A 57 3.40 7.15 -1.15
N GLY A 58 4.22 8.17 -1.42
CA GLY A 58 4.94 8.29 -2.69
C GLY A 58 5.94 7.15 -2.88
N GLN A 59 6.67 6.78 -1.83
CA GLN A 59 7.62 5.68 -1.87
C GLN A 59 6.93 4.32 -2.06
N HIS A 60 5.86 4.06 -1.32
CA HIS A 60 5.06 2.84 -1.49
C HIS A 60 4.44 2.75 -2.88
N PHE A 61 3.87 3.85 -3.37
CA PHE A 61 3.29 3.91 -4.71
C PHE A 61 4.35 3.65 -5.78
N SER A 62 5.50 4.31 -5.69
CA SER A 62 6.61 4.10 -6.62
C SER A 62 7.08 2.64 -6.63
N ALA A 63 7.20 2.01 -5.46
CA ALA A 63 7.62 0.61 -5.35
C ALA A 63 6.60 -0.35 -6.00
N ILE A 64 5.29 -0.13 -5.77
CA ILE A 64 4.21 -0.93 -6.38
C ILE A 64 4.16 -0.72 -7.90
N ALA A 65 4.22 0.54 -8.35
CA ALA A 65 4.16 0.89 -9.76
C ALA A 65 5.38 0.36 -10.53
N ALA A 66 6.56 0.38 -9.92
CA ALA A 66 7.80 -0.14 -10.52
C ALA A 66 7.78 -1.67 -10.71
N ALA A 67 7.01 -2.43 -9.92
CA ALA A 67 6.86 -3.86 -10.13
C ALA A 67 6.09 -4.21 -11.43
N GLY A 68 5.23 -3.31 -11.92
CA GLY A 68 4.47 -3.50 -13.16
C GLY A 68 5.36 -3.67 -14.40
N PRO A 69 6.30 -2.75 -14.68
CA PRO A 69 7.27 -2.88 -15.75
C PRO A 69 8.18 -4.12 -15.64
N ILE A 70 8.46 -4.60 -14.43
CA ILE A 70 9.35 -5.75 -14.18
C ILE A 70 8.63 -7.09 -14.42
N THR A 71 7.31 -7.13 -14.25
CA THR A 71 6.48 -8.36 -14.38
C THR A 71 5.61 -8.41 -15.63
N GLY A 72 5.60 -7.33 -16.43
CA GLY A 72 5.08 -7.34 -17.79
C GLY A 72 6.03 -8.07 -18.76
N PRO A 73 5.58 -8.40 -19.99
CA PRO A 73 6.38 -9.14 -20.97
C PRO A 73 7.74 -8.50 -21.30
#